data_AF-A0A3A9EQJ2-F1
#
_entry.id   AF-A0A3A9EQJ2-F1
#
_cell.length_a   1.000
_cell.length_b   1.000
_cell.length_c   1.000
_cell.angle_alpha   90.00
_cell.angle_beta   90.00
_cell.angle_gamma   90.00
#
_symmetry.space_group_name_H-M   'P 1'
#
loop_
_entity.id
_entity.type
_entity.pdbx_description
1 polymer ?
#
loop_
_entity_poly.entity_id
_entity_poly.type
_entity_poly.pdbx_seq_one_letter_code
_entity_poly.pdbx_strand_id
1 'polypeptide(L)'
;MDISKQLDEIIELLKGSGLSDYIAIFSVFVAVIALIVNIAANRRNHRQYIESLKPLLSFGLYEINGILFLSIKNMGQTEARNIKVDLLELKNNGDYDLEVDDLFKMEFMLYPMEEVQGRVAAYGGNCMNDCFPVVDVKISFLNGNDNKISEYSRSITFKRIPHEKINLSRIEDSIRSVSYSNNRLANYIEGRTLLRSDELNVYPHNSLYQDMKDAFNNIEREESKNKNTDKER
;
A
#
# COMPACT_ATOMS: atom_id res chain seq x y z
N MET A 1 -53.14 33.72 -0.48
CA MET A 1 -52.89 34.33 0.84
C MET A 1 -51.88 35.43 0.58
N ASP A 2 -52.32 36.68 0.61
CA ASP A 2 -51.56 37.83 0.11
C ASP A 2 -50.50 38.23 1.16
N ILE A 3 -49.23 38.00 0.82
CA ILE A 3 -48.07 38.34 1.67
C ILE A 3 -48.03 39.85 1.93
N SER A 4 -48.54 40.65 0.99
CA SER A 4 -48.70 42.10 1.08
C SER A 4 -49.66 42.53 2.20
N LYS A 5 -50.84 41.90 2.29
CA LYS A 5 -51.82 42.21 3.35
C LYS A 5 -51.33 41.84 4.74
N GLN A 6 -50.57 40.75 4.86
CA GLN A 6 -49.96 40.35 6.14
C GLN A 6 -48.85 41.30 6.57
N LEU A 7 -48.07 41.84 5.62
CA LEU A 7 -47.05 42.86 5.90
C LEU A 7 -47.68 44.17 6.35
N ASP A 8 -48.78 44.58 5.71
CA ASP A 8 -49.48 45.82 6.06
C ASP A 8 -50.14 45.74 7.46
N GLU A 9 -50.73 44.59 7.83
CA GLU A 9 -51.25 44.36 9.19
C GLU A 9 -50.15 44.39 10.26
N ILE A 10 -48.97 43.85 9.98
CA ILE A 10 -47.82 43.89 10.90
C ILE A 10 -47.32 45.33 11.08
N ILE A 11 -47.30 46.12 10.00
CA ILE A 11 -46.89 47.54 10.04
C ILE A 11 -47.92 48.39 10.80
N GLU A 12 -49.21 48.10 10.69
CA GLU A 12 -50.28 48.79 11.41
C GLU A 12 -50.27 48.47 12.91
N LEU A 13 -50.00 47.22 13.30
CA LEU A 13 -49.81 46.80 14.70
C LEU A 13 -48.59 47.47 15.35
N LEU A 14 -47.51 47.69 14.59
CA LEU A 14 -46.28 48.34 15.06
C LEU A 14 -46.38 49.87 15.19
N LYS A 15 -47.45 50.50 14.68
CA LYS A 15 -47.66 51.95 14.80
C LYS A 15 -48.21 52.40 16.15
N GLY A 16 -48.72 51.49 16.98
CA GLY A 16 -49.40 51.80 18.25
C GLY A 16 -48.58 51.67 19.54
N SER A 17 -47.26 51.46 19.45
CA SER A 17 -46.55 50.72 20.49
C SER A 17 -45.36 51.41 21.17
N GLY A 18 -45.21 51.17 22.48
CA GLY A 18 -44.12 51.67 23.31
C GLY A 18 -42.76 50.99 23.07
N LEU A 19 -41.74 51.37 23.85
CA LEU A 19 -40.34 50.90 23.80
C LEU A 19 -40.16 49.38 23.55
N SER A 20 -41.07 48.54 24.03
CA SER A 20 -41.08 47.08 23.86
C SER A 20 -41.12 46.64 22.39
N ASP A 21 -41.90 47.31 21.55
CA ASP A 21 -42.12 46.85 20.17
C ASP A 21 -40.98 47.26 19.25
N TYR A 22 -40.29 48.36 19.58
CA TYR A 22 -39.00 48.70 18.97
C TYR A 22 -37.92 47.66 19.27
N ILE A 23 -37.87 47.15 20.50
CA ILE A 23 -36.96 46.06 20.89
C ILE A 23 -37.34 44.76 20.16
N ALA A 24 -38.64 44.48 20.01
CA ALA A 24 -39.12 43.32 19.26
C ALA A 24 -38.69 43.39 17.78
N ILE A 25 -38.92 44.51 17.09
CA ILE A 25 -38.48 44.71 15.69
C ILE A 25 -36.96 44.53 15.57
N PHE A 26 -36.19 45.15 16.47
CA PHE A 26 -34.74 45.05 16.46
C PHE A 26 -34.26 43.60 16.67
N SER A 27 -34.90 42.86 17.58
CA SER A 27 -34.60 41.44 17.82
C SER A 27 -34.88 40.57 16.59
N VAL A 28 -35.99 40.83 15.89
CA VAL A 28 -36.34 40.15 14.63
C VAL A 28 -35.29 40.47 13.56
N PHE A 29 -34.86 41.72 13.45
CA PHE A 29 -33.84 42.12 12.49
C PHE A 29 -32.48 41.42 12.74
N VAL A 30 -32.04 41.38 14.00
CA VAL A 30 -30.82 40.65 14.39
C VAL A 30 -30.96 39.15 14.09
N ALA A 31 -32.13 38.55 14.37
CA ALA A 31 -32.40 37.15 14.08
C ALA A 31 -32.35 36.86 12.56
N VAL A 32 -32.90 37.74 11.73
CA VAL A 32 -32.87 37.61 10.26
C VAL A 32 -31.43 37.67 9.73
N ILE A 33 -30.61 38.62 10.22
CA ILE A 33 -29.20 38.70 9.84
C ILE A 33 -28.44 37.44 10.26
N ALA A 34 -28.65 36.98 11.49
CA ALA A 34 -28.03 35.75 11.99
C ALA A 34 -28.40 34.54 11.14
N LEU A 35 -29.66 34.43 10.71
CA LEU A 35 -30.12 33.36 9.83
C LEU A 35 -29.44 33.40 8.45
N ILE A 36 -29.31 34.58 7.83
CA ILE A 36 -28.62 34.75 6.55
C ILE A 36 -27.15 34.35 6.66
N VAL A 37 -26.46 34.81 7.71
CA VAL A 37 -25.05 34.47 7.96
C VAL A 37 -24.89 32.96 8.16
N ASN A 38 -25.78 32.32 8.91
CA ASN A 38 -25.71 30.89 9.17
C ASN A 38 -25.94 30.06 7.90
N ILE A 39 -26.91 30.43 7.06
CA ILE A 39 -27.13 29.78 5.76
C ILE A 39 -25.90 29.93 4.85
N ALA A 40 -25.31 31.12 4.79
CA ALA A 40 -24.11 31.38 3.99
C ALA A 40 -22.90 30.56 4.49
N ALA A 41 -22.67 30.54 5.80
CA ALA A 41 -21.61 29.76 6.43
C ALA A 41 -21.81 28.26 6.20
N ASN A 42 -23.03 27.75 6.37
CA ASN A 42 -23.34 26.34 6.17
C ASN A 42 -23.12 25.91 4.71
N ARG A 43 -23.53 26.73 3.73
CA ARG A 43 -23.23 26.46 2.31
C ARG A 43 -21.73 26.42 2.02
N ARG A 44 -20.95 27.31 2.62
CA ARG A 44 -19.49 27.33 2.47
C ARG A 44 -18.85 26.09 3.09
N ASN A 45 -19.23 25.76 4.33
CA ASN A 45 -18.74 24.58 5.04
C ASN A 45 -19.08 23.29 4.30
N HIS A 46 -20.31 23.18 3.79
CA HIS A 46 -20.73 22.01 3.01
C HIS A 46 -19.91 21.87 1.72
N ARG A 47 -19.64 22.96 0.99
CA ARG A 47 -18.76 22.91 -0.19
C ARG A 47 -17.34 22.46 0.16
N GLN A 48 -16.75 23.04 1.21
CA GLN A 48 -15.41 22.66 1.66
C GLN A 48 -15.35 21.20 2.11
N TYR A 49 -16.38 20.73 2.80
CA TYR A 49 -16.51 19.33 3.20
C TYR A 49 -16.54 18.41 1.98
N ILE A 50 -17.41 18.68 1.00
CA ILE A 50 -17.49 17.92 -0.25
C ILE A 50 -16.17 17.94 -1.02
N GLU A 51 -15.47 19.07 -1.05
CA GLU A 51 -14.15 19.20 -1.65
C GLU A 51 -13.08 18.37 -0.93
N SER A 52 -13.09 18.34 0.41
CA SER A 52 -12.15 17.55 1.22
C SER A 52 -12.30 16.03 1.04
N LEU A 53 -13.48 15.59 0.59
CA LEU A 53 -13.77 14.17 0.35
C LEU A 53 -13.36 13.70 -1.05
N LYS A 54 -12.97 14.60 -1.96
CA LYS A 54 -12.68 14.25 -3.35
C LYS A 54 -11.58 13.20 -3.46
N PRO A 55 -11.63 12.33 -4.49
CA PRO A 55 -10.54 11.40 -4.73
C PRO A 55 -9.24 12.17 -4.98
N LEU A 56 -8.14 11.63 -4.48
CA LEU A 56 -6.80 12.20 -4.64
C LEU A 56 -5.87 11.10 -5.12
N LEU A 57 -5.54 11.09 -6.41
CA LEU A 57 -4.64 10.10 -6.96
C LEU A 57 -3.18 10.49 -6.66
N SER A 58 -2.52 9.64 -5.88
CA SER A 58 -1.09 9.66 -5.64
C SER A 58 -0.40 8.67 -6.57
N PHE A 59 0.82 8.99 -6.95
CA PHE A 59 1.59 8.17 -7.89
C PHE A 59 2.95 7.82 -7.32
N GLY A 60 3.42 6.62 -7.61
CA GLY A 60 4.77 6.17 -7.32
C GLY A 60 5.41 5.59 -8.57
N LEU A 61 6.63 6.01 -8.91
CA LEU A 61 7.44 5.38 -9.94
C LEU A 61 8.62 4.69 -9.26
N TYR A 62 8.77 3.39 -9.44
CA TYR A 62 9.83 2.62 -8.81
C TYR A 62 10.26 1.43 -9.68
N GLU A 63 11.34 0.79 -9.30
CA GLU A 63 11.95 -0.33 -10.03
C GLU A 63 11.83 -1.61 -9.21
N ILE A 64 11.44 -2.69 -9.89
CA ILE A 64 11.47 -4.06 -9.36
C ILE A 64 12.11 -4.96 -10.41
N ASN A 65 13.24 -5.60 -10.06
CA ASN A 65 13.93 -6.59 -10.89
C ASN A 65 14.23 -6.11 -12.32
N GLY A 66 14.69 -4.86 -12.47
CA GLY A 66 15.02 -4.26 -13.77
C GLY A 66 13.82 -3.76 -14.56
N ILE A 67 12.62 -3.74 -13.97
CA ILE A 67 11.39 -3.26 -14.60
C ILE A 67 10.89 -2.02 -13.85
N LEU A 68 10.51 -0.99 -14.60
CA LEU A 68 9.85 0.19 -14.05
C LEU A 68 8.35 -0.01 -13.94
N PHE A 69 7.84 0.24 -12.74
CA PHE A 69 6.43 0.20 -12.41
C PHE A 69 5.93 1.58 -12.01
N LEU A 70 4.76 1.92 -12.54
CA LEU A 70 3.98 3.06 -12.08
C LEU A 70 2.85 2.53 -11.20
N SER A 71 2.82 2.96 -9.94
CA SER A 71 1.68 2.75 -9.05
C SER A 71 0.81 3.99 -8.94
N ILE A 72 -0.49 3.76 -8.84
CA ILE A 72 -1.53 4.78 -8.72
C ILE A 72 -2.40 4.38 -7.54
N LYS A 73 -2.48 5.27 -6.55
CA LYS A 73 -3.23 5.04 -5.31
C LYS A 73 -4.22 6.14 -5.07
N ASN A 74 -5.45 5.80 -4.74
CA ASN A 74 -6.43 6.78 -4.30
C ASN A 74 -6.27 7.08 -2.80
N MET A 75 -5.70 8.24 -2.47
CA MET A 75 -5.54 8.74 -1.10
C MET A 75 -6.75 9.56 -0.62
N GLY A 76 -7.76 9.77 -1.46
CA GLY A 76 -8.98 10.49 -1.12
C GLY A 76 -9.97 9.62 -0.32
N GLN A 77 -11.12 10.21 0.00
CA GLN A 77 -12.18 9.55 0.78
C GLN A 77 -13.35 9.06 -0.07
N THR A 78 -13.32 9.32 -1.38
CA THR A 78 -14.32 8.85 -2.34
C THR A 78 -13.62 8.19 -3.52
N GLU A 79 -14.36 7.36 -4.25
CA GLU A 79 -13.84 6.65 -5.43
C GLU A 79 -13.53 7.59 -6.60
N ALA A 80 -12.49 7.23 -7.35
CA ALA A 80 -12.20 7.78 -8.68
C ALA A 80 -12.69 6.78 -9.73
N ARG A 81 -13.60 7.22 -10.59
CA ARG A 81 -14.19 6.39 -11.66
C ARG A 81 -13.63 6.79 -13.02
N ASN A 82 -13.64 5.84 -13.96
CA ASN A 82 -13.23 6.06 -15.35
C ASN A 82 -11.86 6.74 -15.46
N ILE A 83 -10.91 6.26 -14.66
CA ILE A 83 -9.54 6.77 -14.65
C ILE A 83 -8.91 6.40 -16.00
N LYS A 84 -8.43 7.42 -16.71
CA LYS A 84 -7.60 7.29 -17.91
C LYS A 84 -6.22 7.85 -17.61
N VAL A 85 -5.21 7.12 -18.05
CA VAL A 85 -3.81 7.44 -17.80
C VAL A 85 -3.08 7.41 -19.14
N ASP A 86 -2.69 8.57 -19.63
CA ASP A 86 -1.86 8.69 -20.83
C ASP A 86 -0.42 8.95 -20.41
N LEU A 87 0.46 8.00 -20.71
CA LEU A 87 1.92 8.12 -20.50
C LEU A 87 2.51 8.83 -21.72
N LEU A 88 3.07 10.01 -21.52
CA LEU A 88 3.51 10.90 -22.61
C LEU A 88 4.97 10.67 -22.98
N GLU A 89 5.86 10.77 -21.99
CA GLU A 89 7.31 10.74 -22.20
C GLU A 89 8.00 10.12 -21.00
N LEU A 90 9.05 9.32 -21.26
CA LEU A 90 9.97 8.79 -20.26
C LEU A 90 11.33 9.44 -20.45
N LYS A 91 11.77 10.16 -19.41
CA LYS A 91 13.02 10.91 -19.39
C LYS A 91 14.02 10.21 -18.50
N ASN A 92 15.30 10.31 -18.87
CA ASN A 92 16.43 9.89 -18.04
C ASN A 92 16.35 8.41 -17.59
N ASN A 93 15.96 7.52 -18.51
CA ASN A 93 15.89 6.07 -18.32
C ASN A 93 16.93 5.30 -19.17
N GLY A 94 18.04 5.94 -19.52
CA GLY A 94 19.01 5.33 -20.44
C GLY A 94 18.40 5.12 -21.84
N ASP A 95 18.61 3.94 -22.41
CA ASP A 95 18.25 3.62 -23.80
C ASP A 95 16.87 2.93 -23.95
N TYR A 96 16.11 2.78 -22.87
CA TYR A 96 14.80 2.12 -22.90
C TYR A 96 13.66 3.13 -22.93
N ASP A 97 12.80 2.98 -23.92
CA ASP A 97 11.57 3.76 -24.11
C ASP A 97 10.38 3.20 -23.31
N LEU A 98 9.24 3.91 -23.38
CA LEU A 98 7.97 3.49 -22.79
C LEU A 98 7.48 2.17 -23.39
N GLU A 99 7.17 1.22 -22.52
CA GLU A 99 6.49 -0.04 -22.83
C GLU A 99 5.27 -0.17 -21.92
N VAL A 100 4.13 0.28 -22.44
CA VAL A 100 2.91 0.51 -21.67
C VAL A 100 2.11 -0.79 -21.49
N ASP A 101 1.87 -1.14 -20.22
CA ASP A 101 1.00 -2.25 -19.80
C ASP A 101 -0.45 -2.06 -20.28
N ASP A 102 -1.17 -3.16 -20.49
CA ASP A 102 -2.57 -3.15 -20.92
C ASP A 102 -3.47 -2.49 -19.88
N LEU A 103 -3.09 -2.51 -18.61
CA LEU A 103 -3.77 -1.78 -17.54
C LEU A 103 -3.98 -0.30 -17.90
N PHE A 104 -2.97 0.37 -18.44
CA PHE A 104 -3.04 1.81 -18.75
C PHE A 104 -3.74 2.11 -20.07
N LYS A 105 -4.04 1.07 -20.87
CA LYS A 105 -4.81 1.21 -22.12
C LYS A 105 -6.32 1.17 -21.89
N MET A 106 -6.76 0.76 -20.70
CA MET A 106 -8.16 0.64 -20.33
C MET A 106 -8.58 1.66 -19.26
N GLU A 107 -9.88 1.92 -19.18
CA GLU A 107 -10.46 2.68 -18.07
C GLU A 107 -10.62 1.78 -16.86
N PHE A 108 -10.25 2.28 -15.68
CA PHE A 108 -10.42 1.56 -14.42
C PHE A 108 -10.97 2.48 -13.32
N MET A 109 -11.28 1.89 -12.17
CA MET A 109 -11.75 2.61 -10.98
C MET A 109 -10.89 2.27 -9.77
N LEU A 110 -10.78 3.21 -8.84
CA LEU A 110 -10.09 3.01 -7.57
C LEU A 110 -10.96 3.53 -6.42
N TYR A 111 -11.33 2.64 -5.50
CA TYR A 111 -11.93 3.01 -4.23
C TYR A 111 -10.90 3.66 -3.30
N PRO A 112 -11.34 4.32 -2.20
CA PRO A 112 -10.42 4.88 -1.22
C PRO A 112 -9.38 3.87 -0.74
N MET A 113 -8.12 4.28 -0.71
CA MET A 113 -6.94 3.50 -0.33
C MET A 113 -6.55 2.35 -1.26
N GLU A 114 -7.30 2.07 -2.32
CA GLU A 114 -6.90 1.11 -3.34
C GLU A 114 -5.71 1.63 -4.15
N GLU A 115 -4.84 0.69 -4.51
CA GLU A 115 -3.64 0.92 -5.31
C GLU A 115 -3.58 -0.10 -6.43
N VAL A 116 -3.24 0.38 -7.62
CA VAL A 116 -2.95 -0.45 -8.78
C VAL A 116 -1.55 -0.13 -9.28
N GLN A 117 -0.89 -1.12 -9.88
CA GLN A 117 0.44 -0.97 -10.47
C GLN A 117 0.46 -1.59 -11.86
N GLY A 118 1.18 -0.95 -12.78
CA GLY A 118 1.40 -1.46 -14.13
C GLY A 118 2.83 -1.19 -14.58
N ARG A 119 3.32 -2.03 -15.50
CA ARG A 119 4.63 -1.85 -16.13
C ARG A 119 4.63 -0.63 -17.05
N VAL A 120 5.71 0.14 -17.03
CA VAL A 120 5.86 1.32 -17.92
C VAL A 120 7.09 1.29 -18.81
N ALA A 121 8.15 0.58 -18.42
CA ALA A 121 9.36 0.41 -19.21
C ALA A 121 10.29 -0.63 -18.56
N ALA A 122 11.37 -1.02 -19.25
CA ALA A 122 12.54 -1.59 -18.60
C ALA A 122 13.38 -0.48 -17.94
N TYR A 123 14.02 -0.76 -16.81
CA TYR A 123 14.92 0.18 -16.15
C TYR A 123 16.29 0.19 -16.84
N GLY A 124 16.74 1.36 -17.31
CA GLY A 124 18.01 1.47 -18.05
C GLY A 124 19.26 1.67 -17.22
N GLY A 125 19.15 1.66 -15.88
CA GLY A 125 20.29 1.86 -15.00
C GLY A 125 21.17 0.61 -14.94
N ASN A 126 22.48 0.80 -14.87
CA ASN A 126 23.44 -0.28 -14.69
C ASN A 126 24.56 0.15 -13.72
N CYS A 127 25.51 -0.75 -13.43
CA CYS A 127 26.59 -0.48 -12.48
C CYS A 127 27.55 0.64 -12.90
N MET A 128 27.53 1.06 -14.16
CA MET A 128 28.38 2.12 -14.71
C MET A 128 27.61 3.43 -14.92
N ASN A 129 26.28 3.38 -15.01
CA ASN A 129 25.42 4.53 -15.27
C ASN A 129 24.13 4.45 -14.43
N ASP A 130 24.04 5.32 -13.44
CA ASP A 130 22.81 5.50 -12.68
C ASP A 130 21.81 6.34 -13.50
N CYS A 131 20.61 5.80 -13.70
CA CYS A 131 19.51 6.55 -14.30
C CYS A 131 18.48 6.94 -13.22
N PHE A 132 17.86 8.12 -13.40
CA PHE A 132 16.79 8.63 -12.54
C PHE A 132 15.56 8.91 -13.41
N PRO A 133 14.76 7.88 -13.70
CA PRO A 133 13.61 7.98 -14.58
C PRO A 133 12.59 9.02 -14.12
N VAL A 134 12.02 9.74 -15.08
CA VAL A 134 10.88 10.63 -14.86
C VAL A 134 9.85 10.36 -15.93
N VAL A 135 8.61 10.13 -15.53
CA VAL A 135 7.50 9.87 -16.47
C VAL A 135 6.53 11.03 -16.43
N ASP A 136 6.23 11.59 -17.59
CA ASP A 136 5.18 12.58 -17.75
C ASP A 136 3.85 11.88 -18.00
N VAL A 137 2.87 12.18 -17.16
CA VAL A 137 1.56 11.52 -17.17
C VAL A 137 0.46 12.56 -17.30
N LYS A 138 -0.53 12.26 -18.13
CA LYS A 138 -1.79 12.98 -18.21
C LYS A 138 -2.90 12.09 -17.68
N ILE A 139 -3.69 12.61 -16.74
CA ILE A 139 -4.72 11.85 -16.04
C ILE A 139 -6.06 12.56 -16.19
N SER A 140 -7.10 11.78 -16.43
CA SER A 140 -8.49 12.21 -16.29
C SER A 140 -9.31 11.18 -15.53
N PHE A 141 -10.22 11.63 -14.67
CA PHE A 141 -11.15 10.76 -13.96
C PHE A 141 -12.40 11.52 -13.54
N LEU A 142 -13.45 10.77 -13.21
CA LEU A 142 -14.70 11.28 -12.68
C LEU A 142 -14.71 11.14 -11.16
N ASN A 143 -14.98 12.26 -10.46
CA ASN A 143 -15.10 12.27 -9.01
C ASN A 143 -16.35 11.52 -8.56
N GLY A 144 -16.24 10.57 -7.64
CA GLY A 144 -17.39 9.79 -7.17
C GLY A 144 -18.49 10.61 -6.46
N ASN A 145 -18.16 11.78 -5.89
CA ASN A 145 -19.10 12.61 -5.11
C ASN A 145 -19.92 13.57 -5.98
N ASP A 146 -19.26 14.39 -6.79
CA ASP A 146 -19.89 15.45 -7.58
C ASP A 146 -20.01 15.12 -9.08
N ASN A 147 -19.57 13.92 -9.50
CA ASN A 147 -19.52 13.46 -10.88
C ASN A 147 -18.81 14.43 -11.85
N LYS A 148 -17.98 15.34 -11.33
CA LYS A 148 -17.18 16.24 -12.15
C LYS A 148 -15.96 15.53 -12.67
N ILE A 149 -15.60 15.85 -13.91
CA ILE A 149 -14.36 15.38 -14.52
C ILE A 149 -13.21 16.24 -13.99
N SER A 150 -12.19 15.58 -13.47
CA SER A 150 -10.93 16.17 -13.03
C SER A 150 -9.84 15.73 -14.00
N GLU A 151 -9.13 16.68 -14.60
CA GLU A 151 -8.04 16.43 -15.56
C GLU A 151 -6.81 17.25 -15.16
N TYR A 152 -5.64 16.61 -15.18
CA TYR A 152 -4.37 17.29 -14.97
C TYR A 152 -3.23 16.47 -15.56
N SER A 153 -2.08 17.12 -15.73
CA SER A 153 -0.84 16.47 -16.13
C SER A 153 0.24 16.75 -15.09
N ARG A 154 1.10 15.77 -14.84
CA ARG A 154 2.20 15.88 -13.89
C ARG A 154 3.37 15.00 -14.32
N SER A 155 4.57 15.42 -13.93
CA SER A 155 5.77 14.58 -13.98
C SER A 155 5.88 13.78 -12.68
N ILE A 156 6.25 12.51 -12.80
CA ILE A 156 6.41 11.57 -11.70
C ILE A 156 7.86 11.15 -11.65
N THR A 157 8.54 11.54 -10.58
CA THR A 157 9.94 11.23 -10.38
C THR A 157 10.11 9.86 -9.76
N PHE A 158 11.11 9.12 -10.24
CA PHE A 158 11.51 7.84 -9.71
C PHE A 158 11.88 7.91 -8.22
N LYS A 159 11.35 6.94 -7.47
CA LYS A 159 11.73 6.64 -6.10
C LYS A 159 12.55 5.37 -6.09
N ARG A 160 13.82 5.47 -5.70
CA ARG A 160 14.68 4.30 -5.47
C ARG A 160 14.21 3.61 -4.19
N ILE A 161 13.48 2.51 -4.35
CA ILE A 161 13.12 1.64 -3.22
C ILE A 161 14.30 0.70 -3.02
N PRO A 162 14.93 0.66 -1.83
CA PRO A 162 15.90 -0.39 -1.55
C PRO A 162 15.17 -1.72 -1.61
N HIS A 163 15.56 -2.60 -2.53
CA HIS A 163 15.05 -3.98 -2.56
C HIS A 163 15.13 -4.56 -1.15
N GLU A 164 14.03 -5.11 -0.65
CA GLU A 164 14.12 -6.02 0.49
C GLU A 164 15.09 -7.11 0.06
N LYS A 165 16.29 -7.09 0.64
CA LYS A 165 17.32 -8.08 0.31
C LYS A 165 16.68 -9.44 0.52
N ILE A 166 16.52 -10.21 -0.55
CA ILE A 166 16.23 -11.64 -0.44
C ILE A 166 17.27 -12.17 0.53
N ASN A 167 16.82 -12.64 1.68
CA ASN A 167 17.72 -13.02 2.75
C ASN A 167 18.34 -14.39 2.40
N LEU A 168 19.31 -14.35 1.48
CA LEU A 168 19.98 -15.53 0.93
C LEU A 168 20.60 -16.37 2.03
N SER A 169 21.00 -15.78 3.16
CA SER A 169 21.53 -16.54 4.29
C SER A 169 20.47 -17.44 4.93
N ARG A 170 19.20 -17.01 5.02
CA ARG A 170 18.11 -17.89 5.51
C ARG A 170 17.86 -19.06 4.56
N ILE A 171 17.98 -18.82 3.26
CA ILE A 171 17.84 -19.88 2.24
C ILE A 171 19.01 -20.86 2.35
N GLU A 172 20.24 -20.34 2.49
CA GLU A 172 21.44 -21.14 2.71
C GLU A 172 21.31 -22.00 3.98
N ASP A 173 20.94 -21.40 5.11
CA ASP A 173 20.75 -22.09 6.40
C ASP A 173 19.69 -23.20 6.28
N SER A 174 18.60 -22.94 5.55
CA SER A 174 17.53 -23.91 5.33
C SER A 174 18.01 -25.09 4.48
N ILE A 175 18.67 -24.83 3.35
CA ILE A 175 19.23 -25.87 2.47
C ILE A 175 20.28 -26.69 3.23
N ARG A 176 21.14 -26.01 4.00
CA ARG A 176 22.17 -26.63 4.83
C ARG A 176 21.54 -27.55 5.88
N SER A 177 20.49 -27.09 6.58
CA SER A 177 19.74 -27.89 7.56
C SER A 177 19.06 -29.13 6.95
N VAL A 178 18.43 -29.00 5.78
CA VAL A 178 17.82 -30.13 5.06
C VAL A 178 18.88 -31.15 4.65
N SER A 179 19.99 -30.67 4.09
CA SER A 179 21.11 -31.51 3.70
C SER A 179 21.70 -32.27 4.90
N TYR A 180 21.83 -31.61 6.06
CA TYR A 180 22.26 -32.26 7.31
C TYR A 180 21.30 -33.33 7.79
N SER A 181 20.02 -33.00 7.81
CA SER A 181 18.98 -33.93 8.24
C SER A 181 18.97 -35.18 7.36
N ASN A 182 19.07 -35.01 6.04
CA ASN A 182 19.13 -36.11 5.09
C ASN A 182 20.38 -36.98 5.28
N ASN A 183 21.55 -36.38 5.50
CA ASN A 183 22.79 -37.13 5.74
C ASN A 183 22.70 -37.92 7.05
N ARG A 184 22.19 -37.32 8.13
CA ARG A 184 21.97 -38.02 9.41
C ARG A 184 21.00 -39.20 9.27
N LEU A 185 19.89 -39.00 8.56
CA LEU A 185 18.92 -40.07 8.30
C LEU A 185 19.53 -41.21 7.47
N ALA A 186 20.30 -40.89 6.43
CA ALA A 186 21.00 -41.89 5.63
C ALA A 186 21.99 -42.70 6.48
N ASN A 187 22.80 -42.01 7.30
CA ASN A 187 23.77 -42.67 8.17
C ASN A 187 23.09 -43.57 9.21
N TYR A 188 21.95 -43.12 9.77
CA TYR A 188 21.16 -43.91 10.70
C TYR A 188 20.54 -45.14 10.03
N ILE A 189 19.93 -44.98 8.85
CA ILE A 189 19.24 -46.08 8.13
C ILE A 189 20.22 -47.11 7.59
N GLU A 190 21.27 -46.68 6.88
CA GLU A 190 22.22 -47.59 6.23
C GLU A 190 23.24 -48.15 7.23
N GLY A 191 23.49 -47.43 8.34
CA GLY A 191 24.51 -47.79 9.32
C GLY A 191 25.95 -47.59 8.84
N ARG A 192 26.13 -46.88 7.71
CA ARG A 192 27.42 -46.42 7.21
C ARG A 192 27.51 -44.91 7.40
N THR A 193 28.64 -44.42 7.90
CA THR A 193 28.81 -42.98 8.10
C THR A 193 29.34 -42.32 6.83
N LEU A 194 28.49 -41.55 6.17
CA LEU A 194 28.88 -40.63 5.11
C LEU A 194 29.41 -39.34 5.74
N LEU A 195 30.73 -39.14 5.63
CA LEU A 195 31.38 -37.92 6.06
C LEU A 195 31.18 -36.83 5.00
N ARG A 196 30.68 -35.67 5.43
CA ARG A 196 30.73 -34.46 4.62
C ARG A 196 32.08 -33.81 4.90
N SER A 197 32.86 -33.53 3.86
CA SER A 197 34.24 -33.07 3.99
C SER A 197 34.38 -31.68 4.64
N ASP A 198 33.33 -30.85 4.53
CA ASP A 198 33.43 -29.43 4.88
C ASP A 198 32.92 -29.08 6.28
N GLU A 199 32.25 -29.99 7.00
CA GLU A 199 31.67 -29.70 8.33
C GLU A 199 31.60 -30.92 9.27
N LEU A 200 31.65 -30.65 10.58
CA LEU A 200 31.49 -31.63 11.66
C LEU A 200 30.10 -32.29 11.61
N ASN A 201 30.04 -33.52 11.10
CA ASN A 201 28.85 -34.34 11.17
C ASN A 201 28.80 -35.09 12.52
N VAL A 202 27.62 -35.15 13.15
CA VAL A 202 27.44 -35.92 14.38
C VAL A 202 27.38 -37.40 14.00
N TYR A 203 28.34 -38.18 14.49
CA TYR A 203 28.33 -39.63 14.29
C TYR A 203 27.09 -40.23 14.96
N PRO A 204 26.26 -41.00 14.24
CA PRO A 204 25.17 -41.71 14.88
C PRO A 204 25.77 -42.78 15.81
N HIS A 205 25.24 -42.88 17.02
CA HIS A 205 25.71 -43.88 17.99
C HIS A 205 25.40 -45.31 17.55
N ASN A 206 24.29 -45.50 16.81
CA ASN A 206 23.85 -46.79 16.28
C ASN A 206 23.18 -46.59 14.91
N SER A 207 22.95 -47.71 14.20
CA SER A 207 22.06 -47.76 13.03
C SER A 207 20.65 -48.21 13.40
N LEU A 208 19.68 -47.87 12.57
CA LEU A 208 18.29 -48.32 12.68
C LEU A 208 18.18 -49.84 12.81
N TYR A 209 18.99 -50.57 12.04
CA TYR A 209 19.02 -52.03 12.12
C TYR A 209 19.39 -52.53 13.54
N GLN A 210 20.38 -51.89 14.16
CA GLN A 210 20.84 -52.26 15.49
C GLN A 210 19.78 -51.95 16.55
N ASP A 211 19.16 -50.77 16.48
CA ASP A 211 18.10 -50.37 17.41
C ASP A 211 16.86 -51.26 17.27
N MET A 212 16.47 -51.63 16.04
CA MET A 212 15.38 -52.58 15.81
C MET A 212 15.71 -53.95 16.39
N LYS A 213 16.94 -54.44 16.21
CA LYS A 213 17.38 -55.72 16.78
C LYS A 213 17.34 -55.70 18.31
N ASP A 214 17.75 -54.62 18.94
CA ASP A 214 17.69 -54.49 20.40
C ASP A 214 16.25 -54.47 20.90
N ALA A 215 15.37 -53.72 20.22
CA ALA A 215 13.95 -53.65 20.53
C ALA A 215 13.26 -55.03 20.43
N PHE A 216 13.52 -55.79 19.37
CA PHE A 216 12.99 -57.16 19.23
C PHE A 216 13.50 -58.12 20.31
N ASN A 217 14.70 -57.88 20.84
CA ASN A 217 15.30 -58.71 21.87
C ASN A 217 15.09 -58.17 23.30
N ASN A 218 14.28 -57.11 23.48
CA ASN A 218 14.05 -56.42 24.75
C ASN A 218 15.35 -56.05 25.50
N ILE A 219 16.36 -55.60 24.75
CA ILE A 219 17.64 -55.16 25.33
C ILE A 219 17.54 -53.66 25.60
N GLU A 220 17.41 -53.27 26.86
CA GLU A 220 17.59 -51.89 27.29
C GLU A 220 19.08 -51.60 27.42
N ARG A 221 19.60 -50.62 26.67
CA ARG A 221 20.98 -50.17 26.78
C ARG A 221 21.04 -48.99 27.75
N GLU A 222 22.01 -49.04 28.68
CA GLU A 222 22.33 -47.86 29.49
C GLU A 222 22.84 -46.75 28.55
N GLU A 223 22.20 -45.57 28.58
CA GLU A 223 22.73 -44.38 27.93
C GLU A 223 24.16 -44.16 28.43
N SER A 224 25.14 -44.35 27.55
CA SER A 224 26.54 -44.33 27.93
C SER A 224 26.89 -42.98 28.58
N LYS A 225 27.09 -43.00 29.90
CA LYS A 225 27.89 -41.99 30.62
C LYS A 225 29.30 -42.01 30.03
N ASN A 226 29.63 -41.02 29.19
CA ASN A 226 30.99 -40.50 28.92
C ASN A 226 30.85 -39.37 27.87
N LYS A 227 31.03 -38.08 28.18
CA LYS A 227 32.33 -37.45 28.42
C LYS A 227 33.46 -38.16 27.66
N ASN A 228 33.63 -37.84 26.38
CA ASN A 228 34.93 -37.59 25.72
C ASN A 228 34.79 -37.72 24.19
N THR A 229 34.46 -36.60 23.54
CA THR A 229 35.03 -36.23 22.23
C THR A 229 35.16 -34.72 22.15
N ASP A 230 35.64 -34.10 23.24
CA ASP A 230 36.37 -32.83 23.18
C ASP A 230 37.84 -33.19 23.43
N LYS A 231 38.49 -33.75 22.40
CA LYS A 231 39.94 -33.85 22.25
C LYS A 231 40.24 -34.57 20.94
N GLU A 232 40.40 -33.82 19.87
CA GLU A 232 41.70 -33.63 19.21
C GLU A 232 41.49 -32.84 17.91
N ARG A 233 41.97 -31.58 17.95
CA ARG A 233 42.37 -30.69 16.85
C ARG A 233 41.41 -30.43 15.70
#